data_AF-A0AAU7S0I4-F1
#
_entry.id   AF-A0AAU7S0I4-F1
#
_cell.length_a   1.000
_cell.length_b   1.000
_cell.length_c   1.000
_cell.angle_alpha   90.00
_cell.angle_beta   90.00
_cell.angle_gamma   90.00
#
_symmetry.space_group_name_H-M   'P 1'
#
loop_
_entity.id
_entity.type
_entity.pdbx_description
1 polymer ?
#
loop_
_entity_poly.entity_id
_entity_poly.type
_entity_poly.pdbx_seq_one_letter_code
_entity_poly.pdbx_strand_id
1 'polypeptide(L)'
;MSPEAPLPRILVIGTGDTKCDELQFMASVIRQAGGQPLMMDVSILGDPPYSPDYSKHDIAKAAATTIEAIAESGDENSAMAAMAKGASALTRRLYDDGLVDGVIVLGGSMGTDLALDVAAVLPLGVPKFVVSTIAYSHLIPPERIAPDLMMILWAGGLYGLNSICRSVLSQACGAVVGAAKHGTKPDRERPLVGMTSLGSSCLKYMKYLRPELEKRGYDVAVFHSTGMGGRAYEAIAAKGDFAAVFDFCIQEVSNHHYSSVVTSGPDRLENAGRAGIPQLVAPGAVDMVDLQAWQDLPAIFADRPYHAHNRLIGSVTTSPEGRREVARLIGQKLQRADAKVAFLLPTEGLQEWDKPEEPLHDPEGLDAFIDEMRRAVPPSVSLREVDAHINAPAFSAAALAIFDQWVAEGVIPEGRP
;
A
#
# COMPACT_ATOMS: atom_id res chain seq x y z
N MET A 1 -20.39 -20.45 -33.23
CA MET A 1 -20.18 -19.18 -32.51
C MET A 1 -19.91 -19.57 -31.06
N SER A 2 -18.69 -19.38 -30.58
CA SER A 2 -18.41 -19.51 -29.14
C SER A 2 -19.32 -18.52 -28.40
N PRO A 3 -19.90 -18.87 -27.24
CA PRO A 3 -20.67 -17.91 -26.46
C PRO A 3 -19.80 -16.68 -26.22
N GLU A 4 -20.31 -15.50 -26.56
CA GLU A 4 -19.64 -14.23 -26.22
C GLU A 4 -19.38 -14.24 -24.72
N ALA A 5 -18.13 -13.94 -24.34
CA ALA A 5 -17.78 -13.82 -22.93
C ALA A 5 -18.71 -12.78 -22.27
N PRO A 6 -19.21 -13.02 -21.05
CA PRO A 6 -20.10 -12.09 -20.38
C PRO A 6 -19.42 -10.72 -20.24
N LEU A 7 -20.20 -9.65 -20.46
CA LEU A 7 -19.70 -8.28 -20.34
C LEU A 7 -19.30 -8.01 -18.87
N PRO A 8 -18.16 -7.34 -18.61
CA PRO A 8 -17.76 -6.99 -17.26
C PRO A 8 -18.77 -6.02 -16.66
N ARG A 9 -19.21 -6.29 -15.42
CA ARG A 9 -20.15 -5.45 -14.68
C ARG A 9 -19.39 -4.44 -13.84
N ILE A 10 -19.59 -3.17 -14.14
CA ILE A 10 -18.90 -2.06 -13.48
C ILE A 10 -19.90 -1.35 -12.57
N LEU A 11 -19.64 -1.37 -11.27
CA LEU A 11 -20.43 -0.63 -10.30
C LEU A 11 -20.05 0.85 -10.36
N VAL A 12 -21.01 1.68 -10.75
CA VAL A 12 -20.89 3.15 -10.83
C VAL A 12 -21.50 3.73 -9.57
N ILE A 13 -20.67 4.35 -8.73
CA ILE A 13 -21.07 4.89 -7.43
C ILE A 13 -20.98 6.41 -7.46
N GLY A 14 -22.05 7.08 -7.04
CA GLY A 14 -22.06 8.55 -6.89
C GLY A 14 -23.38 9.08 -6.35
N THR A 15 -23.44 10.39 -6.12
CA THR A 15 -24.63 11.09 -5.61
C THR A 15 -25.54 11.49 -6.78
N GLY A 16 -26.50 10.64 -7.10
CA GLY A 16 -27.38 10.82 -8.25
C GLY A 16 -28.38 11.96 -8.12
N ASP A 17 -28.69 12.43 -6.91
CA ASP A 17 -29.49 13.64 -6.67
C ASP A 17 -28.81 14.94 -7.15
N THR A 18 -27.48 14.95 -7.26
CA THR A 18 -26.68 16.15 -7.57
C THR A 18 -25.83 15.99 -8.83
N LYS A 19 -25.47 14.76 -9.21
CA LYS A 19 -24.56 14.43 -10.32
C LYS A 19 -25.18 13.46 -11.32
N CYS A 20 -26.50 13.55 -11.53
CA CYS A 20 -27.24 12.64 -12.41
C CYS A 20 -26.70 12.62 -13.85
N ASP A 21 -26.45 13.79 -14.41
CA ASP A 21 -25.96 13.95 -15.79
C ASP A 21 -24.61 13.24 -15.95
N GLU A 22 -23.66 13.49 -15.05
CA GLU A 22 -22.34 12.88 -15.05
C GLU A 22 -22.41 11.35 -14.93
N LEU A 23 -23.20 10.83 -14.00
CA LEU A 23 -23.34 9.40 -13.76
C LEU A 23 -24.00 8.68 -14.95
N GLN A 24 -25.03 9.30 -15.56
CA GLN A 24 -25.66 8.78 -16.77
C GLN A 24 -24.70 8.80 -17.97
N PHE A 25 -23.88 9.85 -18.09
CA PHE A 25 -22.82 9.90 -19.11
C PHE A 25 -21.79 8.79 -18.90
N MET A 26 -21.30 8.59 -17.68
CA MET A 26 -20.38 7.49 -17.35
C MET A 26 -20.99 6.14 -17.72
N ALA A 27 -22.24 5.88 -17.31
CA ALA A 27 -22.94 4.64 -17.67
C ALA A 27 -23.05 4.45 -19.19
N SER A 28 -23.29 5.53 -19.95
CA SER A 28 -23.30 5.46 -21.42
C SER A 28 -21.94 5.09 -22.02
N VAL A 29 -20.84 5.64 -21.49
CA VAL A 29 -19.48 5.33 -21.95
C VAL A 29 -19.11 3.88 -21.61
N ILE A 30 -19.45 3.40 -20.41
CA ILE A 30 -19.20 2.01 -20.01
C ILE A 30 -19.92 1.03 -20.96
N ARG A 31 -21.18 1.31 -21.32
CA ARG A 31 -21.92 0.49 -22.31
C ARG A 31 -21.23 0.50 -23.67
N GLN A 32 -20.80 1.67 -24.16
CA GLN A 32 -20.10 1.80 -25.44
C GLN A 32 -18.74 1.07 -25.45
N ALA A 33 -18.04 1.04 -24.31
CA ALA A 33 -16.80 0.29 -24.14
C ALA A 33 -17.02 -1.24 -24.00
N GLY A 34 -18.28 -1.69 -24.03
CA GLY A 34 -18.67 -3.09 -23.89
C GLY A 34 -18.54 -3.60 -22.45
N GLY A 35 -18.91 -2.78 -21.47
CA GLY A 35 -19.18 -3.21 -20.10
C GLY A 35 -20.67 -3.00 -19.76
N GLN A 36 -21.12 -3.55 -18.64
CA GLN A 36 -22.45 -3.35 -18.09
C GLN A 36 -22.36 -2.43 -16.86
N PRO A 37 -22.88 -1.18 -16.91
CA PRO A 37 -22.93 -0.35 -15.72
C PRO A 37 -24.02 -0.83 -14.77
N LEU A 38 -23.70 -0.90 -13.48
CA LEU A 38 -24.64 -1.08 -12.37
C LEU A 38 -24.60 0.19 -11.52
N MET A 39 -25.71 0.85 -11.31
CA MET A 39 -25.78 2.14 -10.62
C MET A 39 -26.01 1.95 -9.12
N MET A 40 -25.11 2.47 -8.29
CA MET A 40 -25.28 2.56 -6.85
C MET A 40 -25.36 4.04 -6.44
N ASP A 41 -26.52 4.42 -5.91
CA ASP A 41 -26.79 5.80 -5.52
C ASP A 41 -26.48 6.03 -4.04
N VAL A 42 -25.49 6.88 -3.76
CA VAL A 42 -25.06 7.23 -2.39
C VAL A 42 -25.61 8.57 -1.93
N SER A 43 -26.66 9.08 -2.56
CA SER A 43 -27.35 10.30 -2.12
C SER A 43 -28.05 10.10 -0.77
N ILE A 44 -28.08 11.17 0.04
CA ILE A 44 -28.69 11.15 1.38
C ILE A 44 -30.06 11.85 1.34
N LEU A 45 -30.08 13.09 0.83
CA LEU A 45 -31.24 13.97 0.94
C LEU A 45 -32.23 13.78 -0.20
N GLY A 46 -31.75 13.75 -1.44
CA GLY A 46 -32.58 13.62 -2.64
C GLY A 46 -32.67 12.20 -3.15
N ASP A 47 -33.50 12.02 -4.18
CA ASP A 47 -33.52 10.83 -5.02
C ASP A 47 -33.02 11.20 -6.43
N PRO A 48 -32.27 10.33 -7.10
CA PRO A 48 -31.89 10.53 -8.50
C PRO A 48 -33.12 10.54 -9.42
N PRO A 49 -33.06 11.23 -10.59
CA PRO A 49 -34.12 11.20 -11.60
C PRO A 49 -34.17 9.89 -12.40
N TYR A 50 -33.53 8.82 -11.90
CA TYR A 50 -33.46 7.50 -12.50
C TYR A 50 -33.54 6.43 -11.41
N SER A 51 -33.93 5.20 -11.77
CA SER A 51 -33.91 4.08 -10.82
C SER A 51 -32.49 3.50 -10.75
N PRO A 52 -31.77 3.60 -9.61
CA PRO A 52 -30.50 2.91 -9.45
C PRO A 52 -30.74 1.40 -9.29
N ASP A 53 -29.71 0.60 -9.58
CA ASP A 53 -29.72 -0.85 -9.31
C ASP A 53 -29.61 -1.12 -7.80
N TYR A 54 -28.89 -0.24 -7.08
CA TYR A 54 -28.75 -0.24 -5.63
C TYR A 54 -29.01 1.16 -5.07
N SER A 55 -30.04 1.29 -4.24
CA SER A 55 -30.48 2.57 -3.69
C SER A 55 -29.77 2.90 -2.36
N LYS A 56 -29.92 4.16 -1.92
CA LYS A 56 -29.53 4.59 -0.57
C LYS A 56 -30.14 3.75 0.57
N HIS A 57 -31.32 3.13 0.35
CA HIS A 57 -31.94 2.24 1.32
C HIS A 57 -31.21 0.88 1.41
N ASP A 58 -30.73 0.35 0.28
CA ASP A 58 -29.93 -0.88 0.24
C ASP A 58 -28.59 -0.68 0.96
N ILE A 59 -27.98 0.50 0.77
CA ILE A 59 -26.77 0.94 1.45
C ILE A 59 -27.01 1.07 2.96
N ALA A 60 -28.06 1.78 3.38
CA ALA A 60 -28.39 1.94 4.79
C ALA A 60 -28.64 0.58 5.46
N LYS A 61 -29.36 -0.34 4.79
CA LYS A 61 -29.58 -1.71 5.24
C LYS A 61 -28.26 -2.48 5.36
N ALA A 62 -27.34 -2.33 4.42
CA ALA A 62 -26.00 -2.95 4.49
C ALA A 62 -25.16 -2.39 5.66
N ALA A 63 -25.41 -1.15 6.07
CA ALA A 63 -24.86 -0.54 7.29
C ALA A 63 -25.64 -0.90 8.58
N ALA A 64 -26.66 -1.77 8.50
CA ALA A 64 -27.55 -2.13 9.60
C ALA A 64 -28.29 -0.93 10.22
N THR A 65 -28.71 0.02 9.39
CA THR A 65 -29.46 1.22 9.77
C THR A 65 -30.54 1.55 8.72
N THR A 66 -31.16 2.73 8.80
CA THR A 66 -32.09 3.26 7.78
C THR A 66 -31.59 4.59 7.23
N ILE A 67 -32.09 4.99 6.06
CA ILE A 67 -31.65 6.26 5.44
C ILE A 67 -32.11 7.47 6.26
N GLU A 68 -33.25 7.37 6.93
CA GLU A 68 -33.78 8.40 7.81
C GLU A 68 -32.84 8.62 8.99
N ALA A 69 -32.38 7.54 9.64
CA ALA A 69 -31.42 7.64 10.73
C ALA A 69 -30.06 8.22 10.28
N ILE A 70 -29.62 7.93 9.04
CA ILE A 70 -28.42 8.54 8.46
C ILE A 70 -28.63 10.04 8.22
N ALA A 71 -29.78 10.44 7.66
CA ALA A 71 -30.11 11.84 7.41
C ALA A 71 -30.26 12.64 8.72
N GLU A 72 -30.71 12.00 9.79
CA GLU A 72 -30.85 12.59 11.14
C GLU A 72 -29.55 12.55 11.96
N SER A 73 -28.44 12.06 11.43
CA SER A 73 -27.17 11.90 12.16
C SER A 73 -26.50 13.22 12.58
N GLY A 74 -27.01 14.36 12.10
CA GLY A 74 -26.70 15.71 12.59
C GLY A 74 -25.77 16.51 11.69
N ASP A 75 -24.81 15.87 11.03
CA ASP A 75 -23.86 16.53 10.14
C ASP A 75 -23.48 15.67 8.93
N GLU A 76 -22.97 16.32 7.88
CA GLU A 76 -22.61 15.71 6.60
C GLU A 76 -21.50 14.65 6.73
N ASN A 77 -20.55 14.82 7.65
CA ASN A 77 -19.46 13.88 7.85
C ASN A 77 -19.97 12.59 8.50
N SER A 78 -20.77 12.69 9.57
CA SER A 78 -21.39 11.52 10.21
C SER A 78 -22.28 10.74 9.24
N ALA A 79 -23.08 11.45 8.44
CA ALA A 79 -23.96 10.83 7.44
C ALA A 79 -23.15 10.12 6.33
N MET A 80 -22.13 10.77 5.78
CA MET A 80 -21.30 10.19 4.72
C MET A 80 -20.45 9.02 5.22
N ALA A 81 -19.96 9.04 6.46
CA ALA A 81 -19.26 7.90 7.06
C ALA A 81 -20.17 6.66 7.19
N ALA A 82 -21.45 6.86 7.58
CA ALA A 82 -22.42 5.77 7.62
C ALA A 82 -22.74 5.22 6.22
N MET A 83 -22.88 6.11 5.22
CA MET A 83 -23.04 5.73 3.82
C MET A 83 -21.81 4.98 3.29
N ALA A 84 -20.60 5.39 3.64
CA ALA A 84 -19.36 4.73 3.24
C ALA A 84 -19.26 3.31 3.80
N LYS A 85 -19.62 3.13 5.07
CA LYS A 85 -19.72 1.79 5.69
C LYS A 85 -20.70 0.90 4.94
N GLY A 86 -21.90 1.40 4.64
CA GLY A 86 -22.94 0.65 3.93
C GLY A 86 -22.54 0.32 2.49
N ALA A 87 -22.01 1.30 1.75
CA ALA A 87 -21.59 1.14 0.36
C ALA A 87 -20.42 0.17 0.25
N SER A 88 -19.47 0.20 1.18
CA SER A 88 -18.36 -0.75 1.26
C SER A 88 -18.86 -2.17 1.52
N ALA A 89 -19.73 -2.35 2.52
CA ALA A 89 -20.30 -3.67 2.84
C ALA A 89 -21.12 -4.25 1.69
N LEU A 90 -21.90 -3.42 1.01
CA LEU A 90 -22.69 -3.83 -0.15
C LEU A 90 -21.78 -4.15 -1.34
N THR A 91 -20.83 -3.27 -1.68
CA THR A 91 -19.87 -3.51 -2.76
C THR A 91 -19.09 -4.81 -2.56
N ARG A 92 -18.63 -5.07 -1.34
CA ARG A 92 -17.93 -6.32 -1.01
C ARG A 92 -18.79 -7.55 -1.27
N ARG A 93 -20.04 -7.52 -0.81
CA ARG A 93 -21.01 -8.62 -1.03
C ARG A 93 -21.28 -8.84 -2.51
N LEU A 94 -21.49 -7.77 -3.27
CA LEU A 94 -21.72 -7.84 -4.71
C LEU A 94 -20.51 -8.43 -5.46
N TYR A 95 -19.29 -8.14 -5.01
CA TYR A 95 -18.10 -8.76 -5.55
C TYR A 95 -18.03 -10.26 -5.20
N ASP A 96 -18.26 -10.61 -3.93
CA ASP A 96 -18.21 -12.02 -3.46
C ASP A 96 -19.28 -12.89 -4.13
N ASP A 97 -20.46 -12.33 -4.39
CA ASP A 97 -21.56 -12.98 -5.14
C ASP A 97 -21.30 -13.04 -6.65
N GLY A 98 -20.16 -12.52 -7.10
CA GLY A 98 -19.78 -12.46 -8.50
C GLY A 98 -20.77 -11.64 -9.32
N LEU A 99 -21.28 -10.53 -8.79
CA LEU A 99 -22.18 -9.57 -9.44
C LEU A 99 -21.47 -8.31 -9.95
N VAL A 100 -20.26 -8.04 -9.47
CA VAL A 100 -19.44 -6.87 -9.84
C VAL A 100 -18.02 -7.32 -10.16
N ASP A 101 -17.49 -6.82 -11.28
CA ASP A 101 -16.15 -7.14 -11.79
C ASP A 101 -15.17 -5.97 -11.65
N GLY A 102 -15.67 -4.77 -11.33
CA GLY A 102 -14.87 -3.58 -11.03
C GLY A 102 -15.75 -2.42 -10.57
N VAL A 103 -15.14 -1.38 -9.99
CA VAL A 103 -15.86 -0.22 -9.46
C VAL A 103 -15.30 1.09 -9.99
N ILE A 104 -16.19 2.06 -10.21
CA ILE A 104 -15.84 3.44 -10.48
C ILE A 104 -16.67 4.38 -9.61
N VAL A 105 -15.99 5.25 -8.86
CA VAL A 105 -16.63 6.18 -7.92
C VAL A 105 -16.37 7.62 -8.37
N LEU A 106 -17.42 8.43 -8.44
CA LEU A 106 -17.36 9.84 -8.79
C LEU A 106 -17.64 10.71 -7.56
N GLY A 107 -16.78 11.68 -7.27
CA GLY A 107 -17.02 12.55 -6.12
C GLY A 107 -16.16 13.81 -5.99
N GLY A 108 -16.66 14.74 -5.18
CA GLY A 108 -15.84 15.78 -4.55
C GLY A 108 -15.05 15.21 -3.35
N SER A 109 -14.73 16.04 -2.35
CA SER A 109 -14.06 15.57 -1.13
C SER A 109 -14.84 14.46 -0.41
N MET A 110 -16.14 14.67 -0.14
CA MET A 110 -16.99 13.68 0.54
C MET A 110 -17.15 12.37 -0.26
N GLY A 111 -17.36 12.45 -1.56
CA GLY A 111 -17.46 11.26 -2.40
C GLY A 111 -16.13 10.53 -2.53
N THR A 112 -15.00 11.25 -2.47
CA THR A 112 -13.65 10.65 -2.45
C THR A 112 -13.42 9.93 -1.13
N ASP A 113 -13.82 10.53 -0.01
CA ASP A 113 -13.74 9.89 1.31
C ASP A 113 -14.43 8.52 1.31
N LEU A 114 -15.69 8.47 0.87
CA LEU A 114 -16.43 7.23 0.70
C LEU A 114 -15.75 6.26 -0.27
N ALA A 115 -15.20 6.77 -1.38
CA ALA A 115 -14.56 5.96 -2.40
C ALA A 115 -13.33 5.20 -1.88
N LEU A 116 -12.56 5.78 -0.96
CA LEU A 116 -11.39 5.14 -0.36
C LEU A 116 -11.78 3.90 0.44
N ASP A 117 -12.87 3.97 1.21
CA ASP A 117 -13.38 2.82 1.98
C ASP A 117 -13.90 1.72 1.06
N VAL A 118 -14.65 2.10 0.01
CA VAL A 118 -15.14 1.16 -1.00
C VAL A 118 -13.99 0.46 -1.73
N ALA A 119 -12.93 1.21 -2.06
CA ALA A 119 -11.74 0.67 -2.70
C ALA A 119 -11.00 -0.32 -1.78
N ALA A 120 -10.90 -0.02 -0.48
CA ALA A 120 -10.15 -0.80 0.49
C ALA A 120 -10.72 -2.20 0.76
N VAL A 121 -12.05 -2.38 0.64
CA VAL A 121 -12.70 -3.68 0.86
C VAL A 121 -12.54 -4.66 -0.29
N LEU A 122 -12.15 -4.19 -1.48
CA LEU A 122 -11.97 -5.01 -2.66
C LEU A 122 -10.57 -5.65 -2.71
N PRO A 123 -10.45 -6.93 -3.12
CA PRO A 123 -9.15 -7.58 -3.26
C PRO A 123 -8.20 -6.91 -4.26
N LEU A 124 -6.90 -7.17 -4.11
CA LEU A 124 -5.87 -6.78 -5.07
C LEU A 124 -6.17 -7.40 -6.44
N GLY A 125 -6.03 -6.61 -7.50
CA GLY A 125 -6.30 -7.00 -8.88
C GLY A 125 -7.75 -6.77 -9.34
N VAL A 126 -8.66 -6.39 -8.43
CA VAL A 126 -10.00 -5.93 -8.81
C VAL A 126 -9.92 -4.46 -9.25
N PRO A 127 -10.34 -4.11 -10.48
CA PRO A 127 -10.34 -2.73 -10.95
C PRO A 127 -11.14 -1.82 -10.03
N LYS A 128 -10.45 -0.83 -9.45
CA LYS A 128 -11.02 0.17 -8.54
C LYS A 128 -10.56 1.55 -8.96
N PHE A 129 -11.49 2.36 -9.45
CA PHE A 129 -11.20 3.66 -10.06
C PHE A 129 -11.94 4.79 -9.35
N VAL A 130 -11.23 5.86 -8.98
CA VAL A 130 -11.83 7.06 -8.36
C VAL A 130 -11.64 8.27 -9.26
N VAL A 131 -12.75 8.90 -9.63
CA VAL A 131 -12.80 10.18 -10.32
C VAL A 131 -13.07 11.26 -9.28
N SER A 132 -12.04 12.03 -8.93
CA SER A 132 -12.07 12.92 -7.77
C SER A 132 -11.62 14.34 -8.10
N THR A 133 -12.29 15.35 -7.53
CA THR A 133 -11.83 16.75 -7.61
C THR A 133 -10.59 17.02 -6.75
N ILE A 134 -10.20 16.08 -5.88
CA ILE A 134 -9.03 16.16 -4.99
C ILE A 134 -8.07 14.98 -5.21
N ALA A 135 -8.14 14.29 -6.36
CA ALA A 135 -7.19 13.22 -6.67
C ALA A 135 -5.75 13.73 -6.52
N TYR A 136 -4.89 12.92 -5.88
CA TYR A 136 -3.48 13.23 -5.60
C TYR A 136 -3.26 14.41 -4.64
N SER A 137 -4.29 14.89 -3.97
CA SER A 137 -4.18 15.98 -2.98
C SER A 137 -3.57 15.50 -1.67
N HIS A 138 -2.83 16.38 -0.98
CA HIS A 138 -2.34 16.17 0.39
C HIS A 138 -3.45 16.00 1.44
N LEU A 139 -4.71 16.25 1.07
CA LEU A 139 -5.88 15.95 1.92
C LEU A 139 -6.18 14.45 2.01
N ILE A 140 -5.70 13.64 1.07
CA ILE A 140 -5.95 12.20 1.06
C ILE A 140 -4.89 11.53 1.93
N PRO A 141 -5.28 10.88 3.04
CA PRO A 141 -4.33 10.18 3.89
C PRO A 141 -3.77 8.95 3.16
N PRO A 142 -2.44 8.80 3.05
CA PRO A 142 -1.80 7.69 2.35
C PRO A 142 -2.26 6.30 2.81
N GLU A 143 -2.55 6.11 4.10
CA GLU A 143 -3.04 4.86 4.68
C GLU A 143 -4.41 4.40 4.15
N ARG A 144 -5.22 5.31 3.59
CA ARG A 144 -6.54 4.94 3.03
C ARG A 144 -6.46 4.56 1.54
N ILE A 145 -5.30 4.67 0.92
CA ILE A 145 -5.13 4.36 -0.50
C ILE A 145 -4.86 2.86 -0.66
N ALA A 146 -5.78 2.14 -1.29
CA ALA A 146 -5.56 0.74 -1.63
C ALA A 146 -4.38 0.59 -2.61
N PRO A 147 -3.56 -0.48 -2.52
CA PRO A 147 -2.30 -0.61 -3.29
C PRO A 147 -2.44 -0.49 -4.82
N ASP A 148 -3.58 -0.91 -5.38
CA ASP A 148 -3.89 -0.91 -6.81
C ASP A 148 -5.01 0.09 -7.18
N LEU A 149 -5.24 1.10 -6.33
CA LEU A 149 -6.22 2.16 -6.61
C LEU A 149 -5.79 3.03 -7.79
N MET A 150 -6.65 3.13 -8.80
CA MET A 150 -6.51 4.11 -9.87
C MET A 150 -7.30 5.37 -9.54
N MET A 151 -6.71 6.54 -9.77
CA MET A 151 -7.39 7.83 -9.59
C MET A 151 -7.21 8.72 -10.82
N ILE A 152 -8.16 9.61 -11.07
CA ILE A 152 -8.00 10.71 -12.03
C ILE A 152 -8.54 12.01 -11.43
N LEU A 153 -7.82 13.11 -11.68
CA LEU A 153 -8.27 14.43 -11.28
C LEU A 153 -9.42 14.88 -12.17
N TRP A 154 -10.57 15.12 -11.55
CA TRP A 154 -11.76 15.63 -12.21
C TRP A 154 -11.71 17.16 -12.34
N ALA A 155 -10.79 17.63 -13.18
CA ALA A 155 -10.59 19.06 -13.44
C ALA A 155 -11.87 19.70 -14.00
N GLY A 156 -12.34 20.78 -13.38
CA GLY A 156 -13.56 21.49 -13.80
C GLY A 156 -14.87 20.75 -13.50
N GLY A 157 -14.82 19.68 -12.70
CA GLY A 157 -15.94 18.79 -12.35
C GLY A 157 -16.86 19.23 -11.23
N LEU A 158 -16.76 20.48 -10.78
CA LEU A 158 -17.53 20.92 -9.61
C LEU A 158 -19.05 20.83 -9.88
N TYR A 159 -19.47 21.22 -11.09
CA TYR A 159 -20.87 21.30 -11.45
C TYR A 159 -21.07 21.19 -12.97
N GLY A 160 -21.77 20.13 -13.42
CA GLY A 160 -22.29 19.99 -14.76
C GLY A 160 -21.33 19.35 -15.78
N LEU A 161 -21.94 18.86 -16.87
CA LEU A 161 -21.25 18.18 -17.97
C LEU A 161 -20.74 19.13 -19.07
N ASN A 162 -19.57 19.75 -18.83
CA ASN A 162 -18.82 20.44 -19.88
C ASN A 162 -17.88 19.49 -20.65
N SER A 163 -17.22 20.00 -21.70
CA SER A 163 -16.31 19.21 -22.55
C SER A 163 -15.10 18.65 -21.79
N ILE A 164 -14.59 19.37 -20.80
CA ILE A 164 -13.48 18.93 -19.94
C ILE A 164 -13.96 17.77 -19.05
N CYS A 165 -15.11 17.92 -18.40
CA CYS A 165 -15.72 16.84 -17.61
C CYS A 165 -15.91 15.58 -18.45
N ARG A 166 -16.50 15.69 -19.65
CA ARG A 166 -16.75 14.55 -20.53
C ARG A 166 -15.45 13.83 -20.92
N SER A 167 -14.38 14.57 -21.19
CA SER A 167 -13.08 14.01 -21.52
C SER A 167 -12.47 13.21 -20.36
N VAL A 168 -12.56 13.72 -19.12
CA VAL A 168 -12.04 13.01 -17.94
C VAL A 168 -12.89 11.77 -17.62
N LEU A 169 -14.22 11.92 -17.59
CA LEU A 169 -15.14 10.83 -17.29
C LEU A 169 -15.03 9.70 -18.31
N SER A 170 -14.85 10.02 -19.61
CA SER A 170 -14.73 9.00 -20.64
C SER A 170 -13.44 8.19 -20.51
N GLN A 171 -12.31 8.85 -20.20
CA GLN A 171 -11.03 8.18 -19.94
C GLN A 171 -11.13 7.22 -18.74
N ALA A 172 -11.72 7.66 -17.63
CA ALA A 172 -11.90 6.83 -16.44
C ALA A 172 -12.78 5.61 -16.72
N CYS A 173 -13.91 5.80 -17.42
CA CYS A 173 -14.82 4.72 -17.80
C CYS A 173 -14.16 3.71 -18.75
N GLY A 174 -13.40 4.18 -19.74
CA GLY A 174 -12.63 3.32 -20.64
C GLY A 174 -11.56 2.52 -19.89
N ALA A 175 -10.84 3.17 -18.96
CA ALA A 175 -9.80 2.53 -18.17
C ALA A 175 -10.34 1.42 -17.26
N VAL A 176 -11.43 1.67 -16.52
CA VAL A 176 -12.01 0.65 -15.63
C VAL A 176 -12.58 -0.55 -16.41
N VAL A 177 -13.21 -0.32 -17.57
CA VAL A 177 -13.70 -1.41 -18.43
C VAL A 177 -12.54 -2.19 -19.03
N GLY A 178 -11.51 -1.50 -19.53
CA GLY A 178 -10.30 -2.16 -20.07
C GLY A 178 -9.60 -3.01 -19.01
N ALA A 179 -9.44 -2.47 -17.80
CA ALA A 179 -8.88 -3.21 -16.67
C ALA A 179 -9.74 -4.43 -16.27
N ALA A 180 -11.08 -4.32 -16.32
CA ALA A 180 -11.96 -5.45 -16.04
C ALA A 180 -11.91 -6.55 -17.11
N LYS A 181 -11.66 -6.20 -18.38
CA LYS A 181 -11.54 -7.16 -19.49
C LYS A 181 -10.18 -7.85 -19.56
N HIS A 182 -9.12 -7.12 -19.23
CA HIS A 182 -7.74 -7.51 -19.55
C HIS A 182 -6.82 -7.54 -18.34
N GLY A 183 -7.31 -7.21 -17.14
CA GLY A 183 -6.55 -7.28 -15.91
C GLY A 183 -6.09 -8.70 -15.61
N THR A 184 -4.82 -8.84 -15.24
CA THR A 184 -4.27 -10.10 -14.74
C THR A 184 -4.41 -10.09 -13.22
N LYS A 185 -5.13 -11.08 -12.69
CA LYS A 185 -5.25 -11.24 -11.24
C LYS A 185 -3.94 -11.81 -10.68
N PRO A 186 -3.58 -11.46 -9.43
CA PRO A 186 -2.46 -12.09 -8.75
C PRO A 186 -2.62 -13.61 -8.76
N ASP A 187 -1.56 -14.30 -9.20
CA ASP A 187 -1.50 -15.76 -9.12
C ASP A 187 -1.34 -16.18 -7.65
N ARG A 188 -2.07 -17.21 -7.25
CA ARG A 188 -2.04 -17.80 -5.90
C ARG A 188 -1.59 -19.25 -5.91
N GLU A 189 -1.14 -19.76 -7.06
CA GLU A 189 -0.63 -21.13 -7.18
C GLU A 189 0.66 -21.29 -6.39
N ARG A 190 1.58 -20.31 -6.44
CA ARG A 190 2.86 -20.34 -5.71
C ARG A 190 2.77 -19.56 -4.40
N PRO A 191 3.39 -20.06 -3.30
CA PRO A 191 3.49 -19.27 -2.07
C PRO A 191 4.28 -17.99 -2.32
N LEU A 192 3.76 -16.86 -1.84
CA LEU A 192 4.32 -15.54 -2.08
C LEU A 192 5.29 -15.13 -0.95
N VAL A 193 6.48 -14.69 -1.32
CA VAL A 193 7.44 -14.04 -0.41
C VAL A 193 7.41 -12.53 -0.67
N GLY A 194 7.08 -11.76 0.36
CA GLY A 194 7.16 -10.30 0.33
C GLY A 194 8.57 -9.83 0.69
N MET A 195 9.17 -8.94 -0.09
CA MET A 195 10.52 -8.41 0.15
C MET A 195 10.52 -6.89 0.05
N THR A 196 11.07 -6.19 1.05
CA THR A 196 11.24 -4.73 1.00
C THR A 196 12.62 -4.37 0.48
N SER A 197 12.72 -3.30 -0.32
CA SER A 197 14.00 -2.83 -0.89
C SER A 197 13.92 -1.38 -1.37
N LEU A 198 15.09 -0.76 -1.57
CA LEU A 198 15.27 0.39 -2.45
C LEU A 198 15.71 -0.05 -3.86
N GLY A 199 15.88 0.92 -4.76
CA GLY A 199 16.46 0.69 -6.08
C GLY A 199 17.84 0.03 -6.01
N SER A 200 18.21 -0.68 -7.08
CA SER A 200 19.44 -1.49 -7.07
C SER A 200 20.77 -0.73 -7.06
N SER A 201 20.68 0.60 -7.16
CA SER A 201 21.79 1.52 -6.87
C SER A 201 22.08 1.64 -5.38
N CYS A 202 21.10 1.36 -4.51
CA CYS A 202 21.22 1.46 -3.06
C CYS A 202 21.29 0.07 -2.40
N LEU A 203 20.37 -0.84 -2.73
CA LEU A 203 20.32 -2.19 -2.15
C LEU A 203 20.40 -3.27 -3.23
N LYS A 204 21.24 -4.29 -3.08
CA LYS A 204 21.56 -5.26 -4.15
C LYS A 204 21.02 -6.66 -3.90
N TYR A 205 20.64 -6.98 -2.66
CA TYR A 205 20.28 -8.34 -2.24
C TYR A 205 19.13 -8.95 -3.04
N MET A 206 18.17 -8.15 -3.54
CA MET A 206 17.05 -8.66 -4.32
C MET A 206 17.50 -9.35 -5.62
N LYS A 207 18.65 -8.94 -6.19
CA LYS A 207 19.24 -9.57 -7.39
C LYS A 207 19.76 -10.98 -7.13
N TYR A 208 20.15 -11.27 -5.90
CA TYR A 208 20.65 -12.58 -5.49
C TYR A 208 19.54 -13.47 -4.94
N LEU A 209 18.62 -12.88 -4.18
CA LEU A 209 17.58 -13.62 -3.45
C LEU A 209 16.42 -14.04 -4.35
N ARG A 210 15.93 -13.14 -5.21
CA ARG A 210 14.75 -13.42 -6.03
C ARG A 210 14.93 -14.65 -6.93
N PRO A 211 16.02 -14.79 -7.72
CA PRO A 211 16.20 -15.99 -8.56
C PRO A 211 16.27 -17.28 -7.75
N GLU A 212 16.84 -17.23 -6.55
CA GLU A 212 16.98 -18.40 -5.67
C GLU A 212 15.64 -18.82 -5.05
N LEU A 213 14.80 -17.87 -4.67
CA LEU A 213 13.42 -18.14 -4.20
C LEU A 213 12.53 -18.64 -5.34
N GLU A 214 12.66 -18.08 -6.54
CA GLU A 214 11.92 -18.53 -7.73
C GLU A 214 12.31 -19.96 -8.13
N LYS A 215 13.59 -20.35 -8.04
CA LYS A 215 14.01 -21.75 -8.26
C LYS A 215 13.41 -22.72 -7.24
N ARG A 216 13.13 -22.24 -6.02
CA ARG A 216 12.54 -23.03 -4.93
C ARG A 216 11.01 -23.12 -5.03
N GLY A 217 10.38 -22.52 -6.03
CA GLY A 217 8.93 -22.59 -6.22
C GLY A 217 8.13 -21.48 -5.52
N TYR A 218 8.76 -20.40 -5.07
CA TYR A 218 8.06 -19.22 -4.51
C TYR A 218 7.85 -18.15 -5.57
N ASP A 219 6.76 -17.39 -5.47
CA ASP A 219 6.67 -16.08 -6.13
C ASP A 219 7.27 -15.01 -5.21
N VAL A 220 7.80 -13.92 -5.78
CA VAL A 220 8.50 -12.87 -5.02
C VAL A 220 8.00 -11.50 -5.41
N ALA A 221 7.33 -10.83 -4.48
CA ALA A 221 6.92 -9.43 -4.62
C ALA A 221 7.92 -8.51 -3.91
N VAL A 222 8.59 -7.65 -4.67
CA VAL A 222 9.53 -6.65 -4.14
C VAL A 222 8.83 -5.30 -4.03
N PHE A 223 8.80 -4.74 -2.82
CA PHE A 223 8.15 -3.48 -2.50
C PHE A 223 9.18 -2.37 -2.28
N HIS A 224 8.96 -1.23 -2.92
CA HIS A 224 9.86 -0.08 -2.81
C HIS A 224 9.61 0.68 -1.51
N SER A 225 10.60 0.76 -0.63
CA SER A 225 10.48 1.36 0.71
C SER A 225 10.51 2.90 0.70
N THR A 226 9.65 3.54 -0.10
CA THR A 226 9.50 5.01 -0.19
C THR A 226 8.15 5.51 0.33
N GLY A 227 7.65 4.90 1.41
CA GLY A 227 6.38 5.20 2.07
C GLY A 227 5.21 4.38 1.50
N MET A 228 4.84 4.60 0.24
CA MET A 228 3.67 3.91 -0.33
C MET A 228 3.91 2.41 -0.57
N GLY A 229 5.11 2.00 -0.97
CA GLY A 229 5.42 0.59 -1.18
C GLY A 229 5.47 -0.19 0.13
N GLY A 230 6.02 0.39 1.20
CA GLY A 230 5.94 -0.21 2.53
C GLY A 230 4.52 -0.27 3.09
N ARG A 231 3.67 0.75 2.85
CA ARG A 231 2.22 0.66 3.20
C ARG A 231 1.53 -0.48 2.49
N ALA A 232 1.76 -0.62 1.19
CA ALA A 232 1.20 -1.73 0.42
C ALA A 232 1.68 -3.07 0.97
N TYR A 233 2.96 -3.19 1.29
CA TYR A 233 3.55 -4.37 1.91
C TYR A 233 2.89 -4.69 3.26
N GLU A 234 2.75 -3.73 4.17
CA GLU A 234 2.12 -3.92 5.48
C GLU A 234 0.62 -4.27 5.35
N ALA A 235 -0.10 -3.65 4.40
CA ALA A 235 -1.52 -3.93 4.15
C ALA A 235 -1.76 -5.34 3.59
N ILE A 236 -0.83 -5.87 2.79
CA ILE A 236 -0.86 -7.25 2.29
C ILE A 236 -0.48 -8.22 3.43
N ALA A 237 0.53 -7.88 4.23
CA ALA A 237 0.94 -8.67 5.38
C ALA A 237 -0.19 -8.82 6.42
N ALA A 238 -0.92 -7.73 6.72
CA ALA A 238 -2.06 -7.74 7.64
C ALA A 238 -3.20 -8.68 7.21
N LYS A 239 -3.28 -9.01 5.91
CA LYS A 239 -4.27 -9.94 5.34
C LYS A 239 -3.81 -11.40 5.36
N GLY A 240 -2.57 -11.69 5.76
CA GLY A 240 -2.03 -13.05 5.77
C GLY A 240 -1.61 -13.56 4.39
N ASP A 241 -1.40 -12.66 3.42
CA ASP A 241 -1.20 -13.03 2.01
C ASP A 241 0.27 -13.41 1.67
N PHE A 242 1.20 -13.40 2.63
CA PHE A 242 2.58 -13.86 2.45
C PHE A 242 2.86 -15.18 3.18
N ALA A 243 3.65 -16.05 2.55
CA ALA A 243 4.18 -17.27 3.18
C ALA A 243 5.34 -16.98 4.13
N ALA A 244 6.15 -15.98 3.80
CA ALA A 244 7.23 -15.43 4.62
C ALA A 244 7.57 -14.04 4.11
N VAL A 245 8.29 -13.27 4.92
CA VAL A 245 8.76 -11.94 4.50
C VAL A 245 10.24 -11.71 4.72
N PHE A 246 10.85 -10.98 3.78
CA PHE A 246 12.23 -10.55 3.75
C PHE A 246 12.23 -9.04 3.89
N ASP A 247 12.04 -8.59 5.12
CA ASP A 247 11.90 -7.18 5.46
C ASP A 247 13.27 -6.54 5.69
N PHE A 248 14.04 -6.41 4.60
CA PHE A 248 15.44 -6.00 4.64
C PHE A 248 15.65 -4.49 4.47
N CYS A 249 14.65 -3.75 4.00
CA CYS A 249 14.70 -2.30 3.94
C CYS A 249 13.62 -1.67 4.84
N ILE A 250 14.02 -1.40 6.08
CA ILE A 250 13.16 -0.86 7.14
C ILE A 250 13.37 0.65 7.36
N GLN A 251 13.99 1.35 6.42
CA GLN A 251 14.22 2.80 6.48
C GLN A 251 12.96 3.60 6.85
N GLU A 252 11.79 3.16 6.39
CA GLU A 252 10.51 3.84 6.67
C GLU A 252 10.16 3.90 8.17
N VAL A 253 10.77 3.05 9.00
CA VAL A 253 10.70 3.14 10.48
C VAL A 253 11.45 4.39 10.95
N SER A 254 12.66 4.64 10.45
CA SER A 254 13.44 5.85 10.72
C SER A 254 12.70 7.08 10.20
N ASN A 255 12.22 7.03 8.95
CA ASN A 255 11.46 8.13 8.36
C ASN A 255 10.21 8.47 9.20
N HIS A 256 9.48 7.48 9.69
CA HIS A 256 8.33 7.71 10.57
C HIS A 256 8.75 8.38 11.90
N HIS A 257 9.81 7.90 12.54
CA HIS A 257 10.35 8.47 13.79
C HIS A 257 10.67 9.96 13.62
N TYR A 258 11.25 10.34 12.50
CA TYR A 258 11.60 11.72 12.17
C TYR A 258 10.48 12.53 11.50
N SER A 259 9.24 12.02 11.49
CA SER A 259 8.08 12.70 10.88
C SER A 259 8.27 13.05 9.40
N SER A 260 9.04 12.26 8.66
CA SER A 260 9.17 12.38 7.21
C SER A 260 7.90 11.89 6.51
N VAL A 261 7.56 12.52 5.38
CA VAL A 261 6.46 12.07 4.50
C VAL A 261 6.75 10.74 3.82
N VAL A 262 8.01 10.31 3.75
CA VAL A 262 8.44 9.03 3.16
C VAL A 262 8.24 7.92 4.20
N THR A 263 7.01 7.81 4.72
CA THR A 263 6.67 6.95 5.86
C THR A 263 5.59 5.94 5.49
N SER A 264 5.74 4.74 6.03
CA SER A 264 4.75 3.68 5.89
C SER A 264 3.69 3.66 6.99
N GLY A 265 3.71 4.66 7.88
CA GLY A 265 2.79 4.73 9.00
C GLY A 265 3.33 4.06 10.27
N PRO A 266 2.57 4.16 11.37
CA PRO A 266 3.04 3.79 12.70
C PRO A 266 3.22 2.28 12.89
N ASP A 267 2.56 1.45 12.10
CA ASP A 267 2.58 -0.02 12.16
C ASP A 267 3.65 -0.65 11.27
N ARG A 268 4.50 0.14 10.60
CA ARG A 268 5.65 -0.37 9.84
C ARG A 268 6.51 -1.30 10.71
N LEU A 269 6.86 -2.47 10.16
CA LEU A 269 7.58 -3.61 10.75
C LEU A 269 6.71 -4.52 11.66
N GLU A 270 5.40 -4.28 11.78
CA GLU A 270 4.58 -4.97 12.79
C GLU A 270 3.56 -5.96 12.21
N ASN A 271 2.99 -5.75 11.01
CA ASN A 271 1.81 -6.51 10.62
C ASN A 271 2.11 -7.96 10.22
N ALA A 272 3.26 -8.23 9.59
CA ALA A 272 3.65 -9.62 9.29
C ALA A 272 3.82 -10.45 10.57
N GLY A 273 4.52 -9.90 11.56
CA GLY A 273 4.71 -10.55 12.86
C GLY A 273 3.41 -10.80 13.62
N ARG A 274 2.49 -9.84 13.63
CA ARG A 274 1.16 -9.98 14.24
C ARG A 274 0.27 -10.99 13.51
N ALA A 275 0.43 -11.11 12.19
CA ALA A 275 -0.32 -12.07 11.37
C ALA A 275 0.26 -13.51 11.45
N GLY A 276 1.31 -13.74 12.25
CA GLY A 276 1.96 -15.05 12.37
C GLY A 276 2.86 -15.41 11.18
N ILE A 277 3.18 -14.45 10.31
CA ILE A 277 4.01 -14.67 9.12
C ILE A 277 5.49 -14.66 9.51
N PRO A 278 6.28 -15.70 9.20
CA PRO A 278 7.71 -15.73 9.51
C PRO A 278 8.48 -14.56 8.88
N GLN A 279 9.32 -13.89 9.66
CA GLN A 279 10.02 -12.66 9.24
C GLN A 279 11.54 -12.80 9.29
N LEU A 280 12.21 -12.59 8.15
CA LEU A 280 13.62 -12.28 8.10
C LEU A 280 13.76 -10.76 7.97
N VAL A 281 14.39 -10.10 8.94
CA VAL A 281 14.46 -8.64 9.05
C VAL A 281 15.91 -8.19 8.97
N ALA A 282 16.18 -7.05 8.34
CA ALA A 282 17.50 -6.42 8.34
C ALA A 282 17.39 -4.88 8.32
N PRO A 283 18.41 -4.16 8.82
CA PRO A 283 18.38 -2.71 8.98
C PRO A 283 18.72 -1.91 7.71
N GLY A 284 18.39 -2.43 6.52
CA GLY A 284 18.81 -1.81 5.27
C GLY A 284 18.29 -0.38 5.14
N ALA A 285 19.23 0.51 4.82
CA ALA A 285 19.04 1.96 4.65
C ALA A 285 18.49 2.73 5.86
N VAL A 286 18.46 2.12 7.06
CA VAL A 286 17.86 2.75 8.25
C VAL A 286 18.66 3.94 8.80
N ASP A 287 19.90 4.09 8.35
CA ASP A 287 20.78 5.22 8.59
C ASP A 287 20.34 6.50 7.89
N MET A 288 19.41 6.41 6.93
CA MET A 288 18.91 7.53 6.15
C MET A 288 17.50 7.97 6.58
N VAL A 289 17.25 9.28 6.49
CA VAL A 289 15.92 9.87 6.48
C VAL A 289 15.67 10.49 5.13
N ASP A 290 14.68 9.98 4.40
CA ASP A 290 14.29 10.56 3.12
C ASP A 290 13.35 11.73 3.31
N LEU A 291 13.46 12.75 2.47
CA LEU A 291 12.74 14.03 2.55
C LEU A 291 12.34 14.51 1.16
N GLN A 292 11.36 15.42 1.09
CA GLN A 292 11.01 16.10 -0.15
C GLN A 292 12.14 17.04 -0.57
N ALA A 293 12.88 16.71 -1.63
CA ALA A 293 14.01 17.51 -2.10
C ALA A 293 13.64 18.93 -2.58
N TRP A 294 12.35 19.18 -2.82
CA TRP A 294 11.83 20.49 -3.23
C TRP A 294 11.40 21.39 -2.06
N GLN A 295 11.49 20.91 -0.82
CA GLN A 295 11.29 21.70 0.40
C GLN A 295 12.63 22.03 1.06
N ASP A 296 12.62 23.02 1.94
CA ASP A 296 13.79 23.34 2.76
C ASP A 296 14.13 22.18 3.71
N LEU A 297 15.43 21.96 3.91
CA LEU A 297 15.89 20.93 4.83
C LEU A 297 15.49 21.27 6.28
N PRO A 298 14.83 20.37 7.03
CA PRO A 298 14.50 20.62 8.43
C PRO A 298 15.74 20.93 9.26
N ALA A 299 15.63 21.90 10.19
CA ALA A 299 16.76 22.38 10.99
C ALA A 299 17.48 21.28 11.79
N ILE A 300 16.76 20.23 12.19
CA ILE A 300 17.33 19.07 12.90
C ILE A 300 18.36 18.28 12.07
N PHE A 301 18.40 18.48 10.76
CA PHE A 301 19.30 17.81 9.82
C PHE A 301 20.32 18.74 9.16
N ALA A 302 20.34 20.04 9.51
CA ALA A 302 21.12 21.05 8.80
C ALA A 302 22.63 20.74 8.69
N ASP A 303 23.20 20.09 9.72
CA ASP A 303 24.62 19.74 9.79
C ASP A 303 24.91 18.27 9.40
N ARG A 304 23.93 17.57 8.84
CA ARG A 304 24.06 16.15 8.48
C ARG A 304 24.42 15.98 7.00
N PRO A 305 25.21 14.95 6.64
CA PRO A 305 25.41 14.57 5.25
C PRO A 305 24.09 14.43 4.50
N TYR A 306 24.00 15.07 3.34
CA TYR A 306 22.82 15.09 2.48
C TYR A 306 23.16 14.56 1.09
N HIS A 307 22.29 13.72 0.55
CA HIS A 307 22.34 13.19 -0.80
C HIS A 307 21.05 13.55 -1.54
N ALA A 308 21.15 14.42 -2.57
CA ALA A 308 20.03 14.65 -3.48
C ALA A 308 19.91 13.48 -4.47
N HIS A 309 18.97 12.58 -4.24
CA HIS A 309 18.74 11.45 -5.15
C HIS A 309 18.10 11.92 -6.47
N ASN A 310 17.05 12.74 -6.39
CA ASN A 310 16.43 13.41 -7.52
C ASN A 310 15.65 14.67 -7.08
N ARG A 311 14.87 15.29 -7.98
CA ARG A 311 14.09 16.51 -7.68
C ARG A 311 12.93 16.29 -6.70
N LEU A 312 12.58 15.05 -6.39
CA LEU A 312 11.49 14.69 -5.48
C LEU A 312 12.02 14.17 -4.14
N ILE A 313 13.14 13.44 -4.13
CA ILE A 313 13.67 12.75 -2.94
C ILE A 313 15.12 13.18 -2.69
N GLY A 314 15.39 13.56 -1.45
CA GLY A 314 16.74 13.70 -0.89
C GLY A 314 16.86 12.91 0.41
N SER A 315 18.07 12.48 0.76
CA SER A 315 18.31 11.62 1.92
C SER A 315 19.34 12.28 2.83
N VAL A 316 19.11 12.26 4.14
CA VAL A 316 20.08 12.71 5.16
C VAL A 316 20.42 11.61 6.13
N THR A 317 21.64 11.59 6.66
CA THR A 317 21.94 10.68 7.78
C THR A 317 21.46 11.23 9.13
N THR A 318 21.23 10.35 10.09
CA THR A 318 20.92 10.72 11.48
C THR A 318 22.18 10.67 12.35
N SER A 319 22.15 11.37 13.49
CA SER A 319 23.24 11.34 14.46
C SER A 319 23.42 9.96 15.10
N PRO A 320 24.59 9.64 15.70
CA PRO A 320 24.79 8.40 16.42
C PRO A 320 23.72 8.11 17.49
N GLU A 321 23.31 9.10 18.29
CA GLU A 321 22.21 8.91 19.26
C GLU A 321 20.88 8.66 18.54
N GLY A 322 20.59 9.38 17.45
CA GLY A 322 19.41 9.13 16.63
C GLY A 322 19.35 7.70 16.09
N ARG A 323 20.49 7.14 15.69
CA ARG A 323 20.59 5.73 15.28
C ARG A 323 20.32 4.78 16.44
N ARG A 324 20.76 5.10 17.66
CA ARG A 324 20.43 4.32 18.87
C ARG A 324 18.94 4.38 19.19
N GLU A 325 18.30 5.54 19.07
CA GLU A 325 16.85 5.69 19.24
C GLU A 325 16.09 4.79 18.26
N VAL A 326 16.47 4.82 16.98
CA VAL A 326 15.86 3.98 15.94
C VAL A 326 16.12 2.49 16.21
N ALA A 327 17.31 2.10 16.65
CA ALA A 327 17.61 0.72 17.04
C ALA A 327 16.70 0.22 18.19
N ARG A 328 16.49 1.04 19.23
CA ARG A 328 15.55 0.75 20.32
C ARG A 328 14.13 0.61 19.81
N LEU A 329 13.70 1.51 18.91
CA LEU A 329 12.38 1.47 18.29
C LEU A 329 12.17 0.17 17.48
N ILE A 330 13.17 -0.25 16.70
CA ILE A 330 13.13 -1.53 15.97
C ILE A 330 12.94 -2.68 16.97
N GLY A 331 13.74 -2.73 18.04
CA GLY A 331 13.60 -3.75 19.08
C GLY A 331 12.20 -3.81 19.69
N GLN A 332 11.61 -2.65 20.03
CA GLN A 332 10.25 -2.54 20.56
C GLN A 332 9.19 -3.03 19.57
N LYS A 333 9.35 -2.74 18.27
CA LYS A 333 8.44 -3.20 17.22
C LYS A 333 8.50 -4.72 17.06
N LEU A 334 9.71 -5.27 16.97
CA LEU A 334 9.93 -6.72 16.83
C LEU A 334 9.42 -7.51 18.05
N GLN A 335 9.42 -6.91 19.24
CA GLN A 335 8.88 -7.55 20.46
C GLN A 335 7.38 -7.88 20.35
N ARG A 336 6.65 -7.20 19.46
CA ARG A 336 5.20 -7.38 19.24
C ARG A 336 4.87 -8.49 18.25
N ALA A 337 5.88 -9.17 17.70
CA ALA A 337 5.66 -10.25 16.75
C ALA A 337 5.22 -11.53 17.49
N ASP A 338 4.16 -12.16 16.98
CA ASP A 338 3.72 -13.49 17.39
C ASP A 338 4.33 -14.60 16.52
N ALA A 339 5.01 -14.22 15.43
CA ALA A 339 5.65 -15.11 14.47
C ALA A 339 7.12 -15.42 14.82
N LYS A 340 7.70 -16.41 14.13
CA LYS A 340 9.15 -16.65 14.15
C LYS A 340 9.88 -15.51 13.43
N VAL A 341 10.85 -14.89 14.10
CA VAL A 341 11.61 -13.74 13.57
C VAL A 341 13.11 -13.99 13.69
N ALA A 342 13.83 -13.69 12.61
CA ALA A 342 15.29 -13.60 12.59
C ALA A 342 15.70 -12.18 12.17
N PHE A 343 16.52 -11.53 12.98
CA PHE A 343 17.11 -10.24 12.67
C PHE A 343 18.55 -10.44 12.18
N LEU A 344 18.81 -10.16 10.91
CA LEU A 344 20.12 -10.22 10.30
C LEU A 344 20.79 -8.84 10.41
N LEU A 345 21.87 -8.76 11.18
CA LEU A 345 22.62 -7.53 11.42
C LEU A 345 23.90 -7.53 10.59
N PRO A 346 23.95 -6.87 9.42
CA PRO A 346 25.18 -6.67 8.66
C PRO A 346 26.08 -5.67 9.39
N THR A 347 27.35 -6.02 9.58
CA THR A 347 28.29 -5.22 10.39
C THR A 347 29.17 -4.27 9.59
N GLU A 348 29.22 -4.40 8.26
CA GLU A 348 30.10 -3.57 7.40
C GLU A 348 29.35 -2.55 6.52
N GLY A 349 28.04 -2.35 6.74
CA GLY A 349 27.25 -1.36 6.01
C GLY A 349 25.82 -1.79 5.71
N LEU A 350 24.92 -0.80 5.68
CA LEU A 350 23.47 -0.90 5.60
C LEU A 350 22.91 -0.48 4.23
N GLN A 351 23.68 0.22 3.40
CA GLN A 351 23.25 0.69 2.07
C GLN A 351 24.44 1.15 1.21
N GLU A 352 24.30 1.23 -0.13
CA GLU A 352 25.47 1.45 -1.01
C GLU A 352 26.33 2.67 -0.69
N TRP A 353 25.72 3.76 -0.23
CA TRP A 353 26.35 5.05 0.05
C TRP A 353 26.96 5.17 1.46
N ASP A 354 26.92 4.13 2.29
CA ASP A 354 27.63 4.12 3.59
C ASP A 354 28.99 3.42 3.54
N LYS A 355 29.51 3.15 2.34
CA LYS A 355 30.87 2.66 2.10
C LYS A 355 31.92 3.76 2.21
N PRO A 356 33.19 3.41 2.46
CA PRO A 356 34.28 4.38 2.36
C PRO A 356 34.23 5.18 1.06
N GLU A 357 34.47 6.49 1.15
CA GLU A 357 34.42 7.48 0.06
C GLU A 357 33.02 7.83 -0.49
N GLU A 358 31.95 7.19 -0.01
CA GLU A 358 30.58 7.53 -0.41
C GLU A 358 29.96 8.66 0.46
N PRO A 359 28.97 9.41 -0.06
CA PRO A 359 28.47 10.63 0.59
C PRO A 359 27.87 10.45 1.99
N LEU A 360 27.41 9.23 2.33
CA LEU A 360 26.73 8.94 3.59
C LEU A 360 27.59 8.04 4.51
N HIS A 361 28.88 7.89 4.21
CA HIS A 361 29.81 7.12 5.04
C HIS A 361 29.97 7.76 6.44
N ASP A 362 29.46 7.05 7.46
CA ASP A 362 29.47 7.49 8.85
C ASP A 362 29.73 6.26 9.75
N PRO A 363 31.00 5.86 9.92
CA PRO A 363 31.37 4.66 10.67
C PRO A 363 31.02 4.78 12.16
N GLU A 364 31.12 5.97 12.75
CA GLU A 364 30.72 6.20 14.15
C GLU A 364 29.22 5.96 14.34
N GLY A 365 28.40 6.46 13.42
CA GLY A 365 26.97 6.20 13.42
C GLY A 365 26.65 4.71 13.24
N LEU A 366 27.37 4.02 12.35
CA LEU A 366 27.17 2.58 12.11
C LEU A 366 27.50 1.77 13.38
N ASP A 367 28.64 2.04 14.01
CA ASP A 367 29.06 1.39 15.25
C ASP A 367 28.05 1.61 16.37
N ALA A 368 27.54 2.84 16.51
CA ALA A 368 26.52 3.17 17.49
C ALA A 368 25.21 2.39 17.27
N PHE A 369 24.79 2.24 16.01
CA PHE A 369 23.62 1.46 15.64
C PHE A 369 23.79 -0.02 15.96
N ILE A 370 24.90 -0.64 15.53
CA ILE A 370 25.20 -2.05 15.74
C ILE A 370 25.26 -2.38 17.24
N ASP A 371 25.98 -1.58 18.01
CA ASP A 371 26.10 -1.76 19.47
C ASP A 371 24.74 -1.70 20.16
N GLU A 372 23.86 -0.78 19.77
CA GLU A 372 22.53 -0.68 20.34
C GLU A 372 21.63 -1.85 19.90
N MET A 373 21.67 -2.26 18.63
CA MET A 373 20.87 -3.39 18.13
C MET A 373 21.18 -4.68 18.88
N ARG A 374 22.46 -4.95 19.23
CA ARG A 374 22.85 -6.11 20.06
C ARG A 374 22.11 -6.17 21.40
N ARG A 375 21.70 -5.02 21.93
CA ARG A 375 20.98 -4.87 23.21
C ARG A 375 19.47 -4.79 23.02
N ALA A 376 19.04 -4.18 21.91
CA ALA A 376 17.65 -3.88 21.62
C ALA A 376 16.87 -5.04 21.02
N VAL A 377 17.52 -5.98 20.31
CA VAL A 377 16.83 -7.17 19.79
C VAL A 377 16.26 -7.98 20.96
N PRO A 378 14.93 -8.21 21.00
CA PRO A 378 14.32 -8.90 22.12
C PRO A 378 14.67 -10.40 22.12
N PRO A 379 14.63 -11.09 23.28
CA PRO A 379 14.97 -12.52 23.37
C PRO A 379 14.09 -13.45 22.52
N SER A 380 12.90 -13.01 22.12
CA SER A 380 11.99 -13.74 21.22
C SER A 380 12.46 -13.75 19.76
N VAL A 381 13.44 -12.93 19.40
CA VAL A 381 13.95 -12.75 18.03
C VAL A 381 15.35 -13.34 17.93
N SER A 382 15.59 -14.16 16.92
CA SER A 382 16.93 -14.71 16.66
C SER A 382 17.83 -13.65 16.03
N LEU A 383 18.81 -13.12 16.77
CA LEU A 383 19.84 -12.23 16.22
C LEU A 383 20.91 -13.03 15.48
N ARG A 384 21.16 -12.68 14.21
CA ARG A 384 22.24 -13.20 13.38
C ARG A 384 23.14 -12.06 12.94
N GLU A 385 24.31 -11.92 13.55
CA GLU A 385 25.34 -11.04 13.02
C GLU A 385 25.93 -11.62 11.74
N VAL A 386 26.10 -10.77 10.73
CA VAL A 386 26.66 -11.11 9.43
C VAL A 386 27.86 -10.20 9.21
N ASP A 387 29.05 -10.78 9.24
CA ASP A 387 30.32 -10.07 8.98
C ASP A 387 30.48 -9.76 7.49
N ALA A 388 29.61 -8.89 7.02
CA ALA A 388 29.54 -8.41 5.65
C ALA A 388 28.66 -7.16 5.57
N HIS A 389 28.85 -6.39 4.50
CA HIS A 389 27.91 -5.35 4.10
C HIS A 389 26.60 -5.98 3.59
N ILE A 390 25.44 -5.33 3.81
CA ILE A 390 24.13 -5.81 3.31
C ILE A 390 24.10 -6.12 1.80
N ASN A 391 24.93 -5.44 1.00
CA ASN A 391 25.00 -5.61 -0.45
C ASN A 391 25.94 -6.74 -0.89
N ALA A 392 26.66 -7.35 0.05
CA ALA A 392 27.53 -8.48 -0.22
C ALA A 392 26.71 -9.77 -0.45
N PRO A 393 27.15 -10.66 -1.37
CA PRO A 393 26.51 -11.96 -1.56
C PRO A 393 26.43 -12.80 -0.28
N ALA A 394 27.39 -12.65 0.64
CA ALA A 394 27.40 -13.34 1.93
C ALA A 394 26.16 -13.03 2.78
N PHE A 395 25.64 -11.80 2.74
CA PHE A 395 24.40 -11.43 3.43
C PHE A 395 23.19 -12.19 2.86
N SER A 396 23.08 -12.24 1.53
CA SER A 396 22.00 -12.97 0.86
C SER A 396 22.10 -14.49 1.11
N ALA A 397 23.31 -15.04 1.16
CA ALA A 397 23.52 -16.44 1.49
C ALA A 397 23.10 -16.76 2.94
N ALA A 398 23.40 -15.87 3.90
CA ALA A 398 22.96 -16.02 5.29
C ALA A 398 21.42 -16.00 5.42
N ALA A 399 20.75 -15.10 4.69
CA ALA A 399 19.29 -15.05 4.64
C ALA A 399 18.68 -16.35 4.08
N LEU A 400 19.19 -16.84 2.95
CA LEU A 400 18.71 -18.09 2.35
C LEU A 400 18.93 -19.30 3.26
N ALA A 401 20.05 -19.37 3.99
CA ALA A 401 20.29 -20.46 4.92
C ALA A 401 19.24 -20.51 6.05
N ILE A 402 18.86 -19.34 6.60
CA ILE A 402 17.79 -19.26 7.62
C ILE A 402 16.44 -19.65 7.00
N PHE A 403 16.15 -19.14 5.80
CA PHE A 403 14.92 -19.45 5.08
C PHE A 403 14.79 -20.96 4.81
N ASP A 404 15.81 -21.57 4.23
CA ASP A 404 15.83 -23.00 3.89
C ASP A 404 15.69 -23.86 5.15
N GLN A 405 16.31 -23.45 6.27
CA GLN A 405 16.11 -24.08 7.57
C GLN A 405 14.64 -24.01 8.02
N TRP A 406 14.01 -22.83 7.92
CA TRP A 406 12.61 -22.66 8.34
C TRP A 406 11.63 -23.43 7.44
N VAL A 407 11.94 -23.61 6.16
CA VAL A 407 11.19 -24.51 5.28
C VAL A 407 11.33 -25.96 5.75
N ALA A 408 12.55 -26.42 6.04
CA ALA A 408 12.79 -27.79 6.53
C ALA A 408 12.14 -28.08 7.89
N GLU A 409 11.99 -27.06 8.74
CA GLU A 409 11.28 -27.14 10.02
C GLU A 409 9.75 -27.04 9.89
N GLY A 410 9.23 -26.79 8.68
CA GLY A 410 7.80 -26.62 8.43
C GLY A 410 7.23 -25.28 8.92
N VAL A 411 8.09 -24.31 9.23
CA VAL A 411 7.69 -22.95 9.62
C VAL A 411 7.20 -22.16 8.40
N ILE A 412 7.90 -22.33 7.27
CA ILE A 412 7.50 -21.77 5.97
C ILE A 412 7.00 -22.94 5.10
N PRO A 413 5.84 -22.82 4.43
CA PRO A 413 5.38 -23.87 3.53
C PRO A 413 6.36 -24.10 2.38
N GLU A 414 6.54 -25.35 1.95
CA GLU A 414 7.36 -25.69 0.77
C GLU A 414 6.86 -24.95 -0.48
N GLY A 415 7.82 -24.54 -1.32
CA GLY A 415 7.52 -23.89 -2.59
C GLY A 415 6.92 -24.86 -3.62
N ARG A 416 6.31 -24.29 -4.65
CA ARG A 416 5.63 -25.02 -5.73
C ARG A 416 6.30 -24.68 -7.07
N PRO A 417 7.26 -25.50 -7.53
CA PRO A 417 8.09 -25.22 -8.71
C PRO A 417 7.34 -25.30 -10.04
#